data_AF-A0A955SWX6-F1
#
_entry.id   AF-A0A955SWX6-F1
#
_cell.length_a   1.000
_cell.length_b   1.000
_cell.length_c   1.000
_cell.angle_alpha   90.00
_cell.angle_beta   90.00
_cell.angle_gamma   90.00
#
_symmetry.space_group_name_H-M   'P 1'
#
loop_
_entity.id
_entity.type
_entity.pdbx_description
1 polymer ?
#
loop_
_entity_poly.entity_id
_entity_poly.type
_entity_poly.pdbx_seq_one_letter_code
_entity_poly.pdbx_strand_id
1 'polypeptide(L)'
;MGEEPKQTVGSVKGVYWAVSDDGMLVACKVEDPENVQATPTEVTRSLLKNGITAEVDLLALTQLIEQKNTSGAVIARGEAPTPPTPGKIEFYVDPSLLDQSPVMDESGNVDYKSLKMFQSVVKGEPLVRKHDPVPGQRGMDVFGKTIPPKEPDSVFLPVGDGVEILENGYLGVAAVDGAVTKIHERLCVMEIFHVSGDVSYKSGNIDFNGSVDISRDVLSGFKVKATGDVVIRGVVEAAEIEAEGNIEILGGFQGGGRGK
;
A
#
# COMPACT_ATOMS: atom_id res chain seq x y z
N MET A 1 33.02 -6.69 -18.13
CA MET A 1 34.13 -6.60 -17.15
C MET A 1 33.46 -6.71 -15.79
N GLY A 2 33.36 -7.93 -15.25
CA GLY A 2 32.70 -8.16 -13.97
C GLY A 2 33.64 -7.73 -12.85
N GLU A 3 33.17 -6.85 -11.97
CA GLU A 3 33.90 -6.46 -10.77
C GLU A 3 34.18 -7.73 -9.94
N GLU A 4 35.45 -7.94 -9.60
CA GLU A 4 35.84 -8.99 -8.66
C GLU A 4 35.30 -8.62 -7.28
N PRO A 5 34.45 -9.46 -6.66
CA PRO A 5 33.98 -9.21 -5.30
C PRO A 5 35.18 -9.16 -4.34
N LYS A 6 35.16 -8.23 -3.39
CA LYS A 6 36.21 -8.10 -2.36
C LYS A 6 35.96 -9.15 -1.30
N GLN A 7 36.32 -10.40 -1.59
CA GLN A 7 35.99 -11.57 -0.76
C GLN A 7 37.04 -11.84 0.31
N THR A 8 36.60 -12.36 1.47
CA THR A 8 37.45 -13.24 2.29
C THR A 8 37.69 -14.51 1.47
N VAL A 9 38.89 -14.63 0.91
CA VAL A 9 39.32 -15.80 0.15
C VAL A 9 40.14 -16.69 1.06
N GLY A 10 39.77 -17.96 1.17
CA GLY A 10 40.59 -18.97 1.84
C GLY A 10 40.77 -20.20 0.96
N SER A 11 41.76 -21.01 1.32
CA SER A 11 42.07 -22.24 0.60
C SER A 11 42.54 -23.34 1.53
N VAL A 12 42.35 -24.59 1.10
CA VAL A 12 42.90 -25.79 1.74
C VAL A 12 43.17 -26.81 0.64
N LYS A 13 44.43 -27.24 0.51
CA LYS A 13 44.86 -28.38 -0.35
C LYS A 13 44.20 -28.44 -1.73
N GLY A 14 44.20 -27.30 -2.46
CA GLY A 14 43.68 -27.20 -3.83
C GLY A 14 42.19 -26.83 -3.96
N VAL A 15 41.47 -26.74 -2.84
CA VAL A 15 40.09 -26.20 -2.78
C VAL A 15 40.15 -24.76 -2.30
N TYR A 16 39.53 -23.87 -3.06
CA TYR A 16 39.36 -22.47 -2.71
C TYR A 16 37.92 -22.21 -2.35
N TRP A 17 37.71 -21.28 -1.44
CA TRP A 17 36.39 -20.78 -1.11
C TRP A 17 36.41 -19.28 -1.00
N ALA A 18 35.23 -18.72 -1.23
CA ALA A 18 35.02 -17.30 -1.10
C ALA A 18 33.59 -17.01 -0.69
N VAL A 19 33.41 -15.90 0.02
CA VAL A 19 32.11 -15.45 0.53
C VAL A 19 31.57 -14.34 -0.36
N SER A 20 30.29 -14.35 -0.70
CA SER A 20 29.66 -13.26 -1.45
C SER A 20 29.76 -11.91 -0.71
N ASP A 21 29.71 -10.79 -1.44
CA ASP A 21 29.86 -9.45 -0.86
C ASP A 21 28.80 -9.13 0.22
N ASP A 22 27.61 -9.73 0.09
CA ASP A 22 26.52 -9.61 1.06
C ASP A 22 26.65 -10.56 2.26
N GLY A 23 27.67 -11.42 2.30
CA GLY A 23 27.88 -12.39 3.36
C GLY A 23 26.90 -13.57 3.35
N MET A 24 26.09 -13.75 2.31
CA MET A 24 25.00 -14.74 2.31
C MET A 24 25.37 -16.09 1.73
N LEU A 25 26.45 -16.19 0.95
CA LEU A 25 26.81 -17.41 0.25
C LEU A 25 28.29 -17.71 0.44
N VAL A 26 28.60 -19.00 0.63
CA VAL A 26 29.97 -19.52 0.49
C VAL A 26 30.02 -20.37 -0.75
N ALA A 27 30.87 -20.01 -1.70
CA ALA A 27 31.15 -20.79 -2.88
C ALA A 27 32.54 -21.41 -2.78
N CYS A 28 32.64 -22.70 -3.11
CA CYS A 28 33.90 -23.42 -3.27
C CYS A 28 34.20 -23.64 -4.75
N LYS A 29 35.49 -23.81 -5.10
CA LYS A 29 35.94 -24.32 -6.40
C LYS A 29 37.26 -25.08 -6.25
N VAL A 30 37.51 -26.02 -7.16
CA VAL A 30 38.83 -26.64 -7.31
C VAL A 30 39.62 -25.82 -8.33
N GLU A 31 40.84 -25.37 -8.01
CA GLU A 31 41.65 -24.60 -8.97
C GLU A 31 42.62 -25.50 -9.74
N ASP A 32 43.22 -26.48 -9.05
CA ASP A 32 44.14 -27.46 -9.64
C ASP A 32 43.57 -28.89 -9.45
N PRO A 33 42.80 -29.41 -10.43
CA PRO A 33 42.26 -30.76 -10.42
C PRO A 33 43.30 -31.86 -10.24
N GLU A 34 44.55 -31.65 -10.67
CA GLU A 34 45.59 -32.69 -10.62
C GLU A 34 46.18 -32.81 -9.22
N ASN A 35 46.19 -31.73 -8.44
CA ASN A 35 46.79 -31.67 -7.11
C ASN A 35 45.79 -31.52 -5.94
N VAL A 36 44.48 -31.59 -6.19
CA VAL A 36 43.49 -31.51 -5.10
C VAL A 36 43.59 -32.74 -4.18
N GLN A 37 43.83 -32.50 -2.89
CA GLN A 37 43.95 -33.54 -1.86
C GLN A 37 43.13 -33.22 -0.60
N ALA A 38 42.26 -32.21 -0.69
CA ALA A 38 41.39 -31.81 0.40
C ALA A 38 40.31 -32.86 0.64
N THR A 39 40.03 -33.17 1.90
CA THR A 39 38.80 -33.89 2.29
C THR A 39 37.69 -32.91 2.66
N PRO A 40 36.40 -33.29 2.54
CA PRO A 40 35.29 -32.44 2.98
C PRO A 40 35.47 -31.96 4.42
N THR A 41 35.92 -32.82 5.33
CA THR A 41 36.17 -32.49 6.74
C THR A 41 37.26 -31.41 6.92
N GLU A 42 38.32 -31.45 6.11
CA GLU A 42 39.38 -30.44 6.15
C GLU A 42 38.89 -29.09 5.66
N VAL A 43 38.08 -29.08 4.59
CA VAL A 43 37.45 -27.86 4.08
C VAL A 43 36.49 -27.29 5.11
N THR A 44 35.56 -28.08 5.66
CA THR A 44 34.64 -27.63 6.71
C THR A 44 35.37 -27.09 7.94
N ARG A 45 36.45 -27.73 8.37
CA ARG A 45 37.28 -27.24 9.49
C ARG A 45 37.96 -25.91 9.13
N SER A 46 38.41 -25.73 7.89
CA SER A 46 38.99 -24.48 7.42
C SER A 46 37.96 -23.35 7.42
N LEU A 47 36.75 -23.61 6.92
CA LEU A 47 35.63 -22.65 6.93
C LEU A 47 35.32 -22.18 8.35
N LEU A 48 35.17 -23.12 9.29
CA LEU A 48 34.90 -22.81 10.70
C LEU A 48 36.03 -21.99 11.34
N LYS A 49 37.30 -22.32 11.07
CA LYS A 49 38.45 -21.55 11.57
C LYS A 49 38.47 -20.11 11.05
N ASN A 50 37.86 -19.85 9.89
CA ASN A 50 37.73 -18.52 9.30
C ASN A 50 36.39 -17.84 9.66
N GLY A 51 35.67 -18.39 10.65
CA GLY A 51 34.45 -17.78 11.20
C GLY A 51 33.17 -18.09 10.42
N ILE A 52 33.20 -18.98 9.43
CA ILE A 52 31.99 -19.43 8.73
C ILE A 52 31.29 -20.46 9.61
N THR A 53 30.12 -20.11 10.12
CA THR A 53 29.32 -20.94 11.04
C THR A 53 28.06 -21.48 10.41
N ALA A 54 27.69 -21.02 9.21
CA ALA A 54 26.56 -21.58 8.48
C ALA A 54 26.76 -23.07 8.20
N GLU A 55 25.64 -23.79 8.13
CA GLU A 55 25.64 -25.20 7.79
C GLU A 55 26.21 -25.42 6.37
N VAL A 56 27.15 -26.36 6.27
CA VAL A 56 27.80 -26.70 5.01
C VAL A 56 27.04 -27.86 4.38
N ASP A 57 26.62 -27.69 3.14
CA ASP A 57 26.13 -28.76 2.29
C ASP A 57 27.28 -29.72 1.94
N LEU A 58 27.43 -30.73 2.81
CA LEU A 58 28.47 -31.75 2.68
C LEU A 58 28.34 -32.57 1.40
N LEU A 59 27.12 -32.72 0.87
CA LEU A 59 26.90 -33.45 -0.38
C LEU A 59 27.46 -32.64 -1.56
N ALA A 60 27.10 -31.37 -1.66
CA ALA A 60 27.60 -30.47 -2.70
C ALA A 60 29.13 -30.33 -2.63
N LEU A 61 29.70 -30.21 -1.43
CA LEU A 61 31.14 -30.14 -1.23
C LEU A 61 31.85 -31.44 -1.64
N THR A 62 31.29 -32.60 -1.29
CA THR A 62 31.87 -33.91 -1.65
C THR A 62 31.87 -34.08 -3.17
N GLN A 63 30.74 -33.80 -3.82
CA GLN A 63 30.62 -33.85 -5.28
C GLN A 63 31.60 -32.89 -5.97
N LEU A 64 31.78 -31.68 -5.45
CA LEU A 64 32.73 -30.71 -5.98
C LEU A 64 34.17 -31.23 -5.95
N ILE A 65 34.58 -31.85 -4.85
CA ILE A 65 35.93 -32.41 -4.69
C ILE A 65 36.12 -33.63 -5.60
N GLU A 66 35.18 -34.57 -5.59
CA GLU A 66 35.26 -35.81 -6.37
C GLU A 66 35.26 -35.54 -7.88
N GLN A 67 34.41 -34.62 -8.34
CA GLN A 67 34.32 -34.23 -9.75
C GLN A 67 35.40 -33.22 -10.15
N LYS A 68 36.22 -32.77 -9.19
CA LYS A 68 37.26 -31.75 -9.39
C LYS A 68 36.72 -30.50 -10.08
N ASN A 69 35.54 -30.06 -9.65
CA ASN A 69 34.77 -29.02 -10.33
C ASN A 69 35.43 -27.64 -10.17
N THR A 70 35.86 -27.07 -11.31
CA THR A 70 36.53 -25.77 -11.39
C THR A 70 35.57 -24.59 -11.54
N SER A 71 34.34 -24.85 -12.00
CA SER A 71 33.27 -23.85 -12.14
C SER A 71 32.72 -23.39 -10.79
N GLY A 72 32.94 -24.20 -9.75
CA GLY A 72 32.54 -23.94 -8.37
C GLY A 72 31.11 -24.34 -8.04
N ALA A 73 30.82 -24.41 -6.74
CA ALA A 73 29.51 -24.73 -6.18
C ALA A 73 29.28 -23.95 -4.88
N VAL A 74 28.02 -23.55 -4.64
CA VAL A 74 27.61 -23.00 -3.35
C VAL A 74 27.53 -24.14 -2.35
N ILE A 75 28.25 -24.01 -1.25
CA ILE A 75 28.37 -25.04 -0.21
C ILE A 75 27.82 -24.60 1.15
N ALA A 76 27.53 -23.32 1.35
CA ALA A 76 26.83 -22.85 2.55
C ALA A 76 26.01 -21.61 2.20
N ARG A 77 24.90 -21.43 2.92
CA ARG A 77 23.97 -20.31 2.74
C ARG A 77 23.61 -19.74 4.10
N GLY A 78 23.59 -18.41 4.20
CA GLY A 78 22.93 -17.72 5.29
C GLY A 78 21.42 -17.84 5.17
N GLU A 79 20.73 -17.55 6.27
CA GLU A 79 19.28 -17.45 6.33
C GLU A 79 18.87 -15.99 6.09
N ALA A 80 18.23 -15.71 4.96
CA ALA A 80 17.78 -14.34 4.68
C ALA A 80 16.69 -13.90 5.67
N PRO A 81 16.68 -12.62 6.10
CA PRO A 81 15.59 -12.12 6.92
C PRO A 81 14.26 -12.21 6.16
N THR A 82 13.17 -12.51 6.85
CA THR A 82 11.85 -12.48 6.22
C THR A 82 11.36 -11.04 6.10
N PRO A 83 10.72 -10.66 4.99
CA PRO A 83 10.18 -9.32 4.84
C PRO A 83 9.03 -9.07 5.83
N PRO A 84 8.84 -7.82 6.29
CA PRO A 84 7.68 -7.45 7.08
C PRO A 84 6.39 -7.49 6.23
N THR A 85 5.25 -7.61 6.89
CA THR A 85 3.94 -7.34 6.28
C THR A 85 3.55 -5.90 6.58
N PRO A 86 3.22 -5.07 5.57
CA PRO A 86 2.85 -3.68 5.78
C PRO A 86 1.54 -3.57 6.57
N GLY A 87 1.39 -2.45 7.29
CA GLY A 87 0.12 -2.12 7.93
C GLY A 87 -0.98 -1.95 6.88
N LYS A 88 -2.23 -2.20 7.27
CA LYS A 88 -3.38 -2.14 6.36
C LYS A 88 -4.44 -1.19 6.89
N ILE A 89 -5.06 -0.44 5.99
CA ILE A 89 -6.28 0.30 6.27
C ILE A 89 -7.46 -0.51 5.74
N GLU A 90 -8.45 -0.73 6.60
CA GLU A 90 -9.73 -1.38 6.29
C GLU A 90 -10.83 -0.32 6.35
N PHE A 91 -11.56 -0.14 5.27
CA PHE A 91 -12.71 0.77 5.23
C PHE A 91 -13.99 -0.02 5.46
N TYR A 92 -14.86 0.49 6.34
CA TYR A 92 -16.21 -0.04 6.58
C TYR A 92 -17.27 0.66 5.74
N VAL A 93 -16.90 1.80 5.16
CA VAL A 93 -17.67 2.52 4.15
C VAL A 93 -17.22 2.11 2.75
N ASP A 94 -18.07 2.36 1.77
CA ASP A 94 -17.80 1.99 0.38
C ASP A 94 -16.52 2.68 -0.13
N PRO A 95 -15.45 1.94 -0.49
CA PRO A 95 -14.20 2.51 -0.97
C PRO A 95 -14.36 3.27 -2.29
N SER A 96 -15.41 3.01 -3.07
CA SER A 96 -15.69 3.74 -4.31
C SER A 96 -16.09 5.20 -4.08
N LEU A 97 -16.49 5.56 -2.85
CA LEU A 97 -16.63 6.96 -2.41
C LEU A 97 -15.28 7.64 -2.24
N LEU A 98 -14.20 6.86 -2.12
CA LEU A 98 -12.85 7.34 -1.88
C LEU A 98 -11.97 7.32 -3.14
N ASP A 99 -12.26 6.51 -4.16
CA ASP A 99 -11.51 6.49 -5.42
C ASP A 99 -12.44 6.46 -6.63
N GLN A 100 -12.43 7.56 -7.39
CA GLN A 100 -13.06 7.64 -8.70
C GLN A 100 -12.11 7.12 -9.78
N SER A 101 -12.00 5.80 -9.89
CA SER A 101 -11.78 5.22 -11.21
C SER A 101 -13.07 4.53 -11.60
N PRO A 102 -13.76 4.95 -12.68
CA PRO A 102 -14.86 4.17 -13.20
C PRO A 102 -14.32 2.77 -13.48
N VAL A 103 -14.86 1.78 -12.77
CA VAL A 103 -14.51 0.38 -13.03
C VAL A 103 -15.14 0.04 -14.37
N MET A 104 -14.35 0.16 -15.44
CA MET A 104 -14.72 -0.32 -16.76
C MET A 104 -14.71 -1.85 -16.70
N ASP A 105 -15.82 -2.47 -17.08
CA ASP A 105 -15.81 -3.90 -17.35
C ASP A 105 -14.94 -4.20 -18.60
N GLU A 106 -14.64 -5.49 -18.84
CA GLU A 106 -13.87 -5.94 -20.03
C GLU A 106 -14.53 -5.56 -21.37
N SER A 107 -15.79 -5.08 -21.35
CA SER A 107 -16.57 -4.64 -22.50
C SER A 107 -16.62 -3.11 -22.66
N GLY A 108 -15.95 -2.35 -21.79
CA GLY A 108 -15.92 -0.89 -21.82
C GLY A 108 -17.21 -0.22 -21.34
N ASN A 109 -18.13 -0.95 -20.70
CA ASN A 109 -19.28 -0.34 -20.04
C ASN A 109 -18.89 0.12 -18.63
N VAL A 110 -19.30 1.34 -18.31
CA VAL A 110 -19.21 1.91 -16.97
C VAL A 110 -20.63 1.85 -16.39
N ASP A 111 -20.82 1.06 -15.34
CA ASP A 111 -22.11 0.96 -14.67
C ASP A 111 -22.32 2.17 -13.74
N TYR A 112 -22.80 3.28 -14.31
CA TYR A 112 -23.21 4.47 -13.54
C TYR A 112 -24.49 4.26 -12.72
N LYS A 113 -25.11 3.07 -12.77
CA LYS A 113 -26.48 2.84 -12.26
C LYS A 113 -26.55 2.50 -10.77
N SER A 114 -25.40 2.35 -10.12
CA SER A 114 -25.27 1.95 -8.71
C SER A 114 -24.46 2.95 -7.86
N LEU A 115 -24.29 4.19 -8.35
CA LEU A 115 -23.71 5.28 -7.56
C LEU A 115 -24.68 5.65 -6.43
N LYS A 116 -24.28 5.32 -5.20
CA LYS A 116 -25.03 5.66 -3.99
C LYS A 116 -24.98 7.17 -3.78
N MET A 117 -26.17 7.76 -3.73
CA MET A 117 -26.42 9.20 -3.65
C MET A 117 -25.66 9.91 -2.52
N PHE A 118 -25.55 9.30 -1.36
CA PHE A 118 -24.59 9.61 -0.29
C PHE A 118 -24.55 8.36 0.60
N GLN A 119 -23.41 8.04 1.22
CA GLN A 119 -23.42 7.06 2.31
C GLN A 119 -23.63 7.81 3.63
N SER A 120 -24.88 7.80 4.09
CA SER A 120 -25.21 8.33 5.42
C SER A 120 -24.66 7.41 6.51
N VAL A 121 -24.20 8.04 7.59
CA VAL A 121 -23.69 7.39 8.80
C VAL A 121 -24.26 8.08 10.03
N VAL A 122 -24.37 7.31 11.11
CA VAL A 122 -24.81 7.83 12.41
C VAL A 122 -23.59 8.03 13.31
N LYS A 123 -23.64 9.02 14.20
CA LYS A 123 -22.60 9.24 15.20
C LYS A 123 -22.23 7.95 15.93
N GLY A 124 -20.93 7.68 15.98
CA GLY A 124 -20.33 6.48 16.57
C GLY A 124 -20.18 5.30 15.61
N GLU A 125 -20.67 5.41 14.37
CA GLU A 125 -20.53 4.35 13.37
C GLU A 125 -19.07 4.20 12.92
N PRO A 126 -18.50 2.97 12.92
CA PRO A 126 -17.16 2.71 12.41
C PRO A 126 -17.03 3.02 10.92
N LEU A 127 -16.02 3.81 10.56
CA LEU A 127 -15.77 4.20 9.17
C LEU A 127 -14.50 3.55 8.60
N VAL A 128 -13.45 3.49 9.42
CA VAL A 128 -12.14 3.00 8.99
C VAL A 128 -11.36 2.42 10.17
N ARG A 129 -10.62 1.34 9.94
CA ARG A 129 -9.75 0.69 10.92
C ARG A 129 -8.32 0.55 10.39
N LYS A 130 -7.37 0.82 11.27
CA LYS A 130 -5.96 0.55 11.04
C LYS A 130 -5.60 -0.81 11.62
N HIS A 131 -4.84 -1.58 10.85
CA HIS A 131 -4.17 -2.79 11.25
C HIS A 131 -2.66 -2.55 11.23
N ASP A 132 -2.01 -2.88 12.34
CA ASP A 132 -0.57 -2.71 12.47
C ASP A 132 0.20 -3.60 11.51
N PRO A 133 1.39 -3.17 11.09
CA PRO A 133 2.28 -4.04 10.35
C PRO A 133 2.76 -5.21 11.21
N VAL A 134 3.12 -6.30 10.53
CA VAL A 134 3.78 -7.44 11.16
C VAL A 134 5.29 -7.36 10.88
N PRO A 135 6.15 -7.28 11.92
CA PRO A 135 7.59 -7.27 11.74
C PRO A 135 8.09 -8.53 11.02
N GLY A 136 9.11 -8.37 10.19
CA GLY A 136 9.85 -9.50 9.64
C GLY A 136 10.63 -10.24 10.72
N GLN A 137 11.16 -11.40 10.37
CA GLN A 137 12.07 -12.17 11.22
C GLN A 137 13.51 -11.88 10.83
N ARG A 138 14.38 -11.90 11.84
CA ARG A 138 15.82 -11.71 11.66
C ARG A 138 16.38 -12.90 10.88
N GLY A 139 17.25 -12.60 9.93
CA GLY A 139 18.09 -13.58 9.26
C GLY A 139 19.45 -13.72 9.94
N MET A 140 20.31 -14.52 9.33
CA MET A 140 21.67 -14.76 9.76
C MET A 140 22.58 -14.95 8.55
N ASP A 141 23.69 -14.24 8.49
CA ASP A 141 24.70 -14.41 7.43
C ASP A 141 25.54 -15.70 7.64
N VAL A 142 26.45 -16.00 6.72
CA VAL A 142 27.27 -17.23 6.82
C VAL A 142 28.27 -17.23 7.99
N PHE A 143 28.49 -16.07 8.61
CA PHE A 143 29.36 -15.86 9.77
C PHE A 143 28.62 -15.91 11.10
N GLY A 144 27.29 -16.14 11.07
CA GLY A 144 26.47 -16.15 12.27
C GLY A 144 26.03 -14.76 12.74
N LYS A 145 26.28 -13.71 11.95
CA LYS A 145 25.84 -12.36 12.27
C LYS A 145 24.37 -12.19 11.94
N THR A 146 23.61 -11.68 12.90
CA THR A 146 22.19 -11.38 12.73
C THR A 146 21.97 -10.28 11.69
N ILE A 147 21.07 -10.53 10.75
CA ILE A 147 20.60 -9.56 9.75
C ILE A 147 19.21 -9.10 10.17
N PRO A 148 19.00 -7.81 10.50
CA PRO A 148 17.68 -7.32 10.83
C PRO A 148 16.75 -7.36 9.60
N PRO A 149 15.43 -7.61 9.79
CA PRO A 149 14.46 -7.42 8.72
C PRO A 149 14.35 -5.93 8.36
N LYS A 150 13.75 -5.65 7.20
CA LYS A 150 13.33 -4.28 6.87
C LYS A 150 12.31 -3.80 7.92
N GLU A 151 12.35 -2.50 8.21
CA GLU A 151 11.33 -1.88 9.05
C GLU A 151 9.98 -1.93 8.33
N PRO A 152 8.90 -2.25 9.03
CA PRO A 152 7.57 -2.22 8.44
C PRO A 152 7.09 -0.80 8.18
N ASP A 153 6.41 -0.59 7.06
CA ASP A 153 5.73 0.67 6.78
C ASP A 153 4.55 0.87 7.74
N SER A 154 4.59 1.98 8.48
CA SER A 154 3.49 2.41 9.34
C SER A 154 2.42 3.13 8.52
N VAL A 155 1.17 2.78 8.74
CA VAL A 155 0.02 3.45 8.15
C VAL A 155 -0.68 4.35 9.17
N PHE A 156 -1.27 5.44 8.69
CA PHE A 156 -2.09 6.36 9.48
C PHE A 156 -3.52 6.36 8.93
N LEU A 157 -4.49 6.57 9.81
CA LEU A 157 -5.89 6.71 9.39
C LEU A 157 -6.05 7.99 8.55
N PRO A 158 -6.58 7.90 7.31
CA PRO A 158 -6.76 9.06 6.44
C PRO A 158 -8.09 9.76 6.79
N VAL A 159 -8.17 10.38 7.95
CA VAL A 159 -9.43 10.97 8.47
C VAL A 159 -9.33 12.49 8.63
N GLY A 160 -10.46 13.16 8.43
CA GLY A 160 -10.62 14.62 8.51
C GLY A 160 -11.81 15.02 9.37
N ASP A 161 -12.46 16.12 8.99
CA ASP A 161 -13.54 16.72 9.78
C ASP A 161 -14.74 15.79 9.92
N GLY A 162 -15.40 15.84 11.08
CA GLY A 162 -16.54 14.97 11.38
C GLY A 162 -16.19 13.51 11.68
N VAL A 163 -14.90 13.17 11.76
CA VAL A 163 -14.42 11.83 12.16
C VAL A 163 -13.64 11.91 13.48
N GLU A 164 -14.00 11.07 14.44
CA GLU A 164 -13.31 10.93 15.72
C GLU A 164 -12.39 9.70 15.68
N ILE A 165 -11.17 9.85 16.22
CA ILE A 165 -10.19 8.78 16.32
C ILE A 165 -10.27 8.16 17.72
N LEU A 166 -10.58 6.87 17.77
CA LEU A 166 -10.67 6.05 18.97
C LEU A 166 -9.59 4.96 18.99
N GLU A 167 -9.59 4.16 20.06
CA GLU A 167 -8.70 3.02 20.26
C GLU A 167 -7.20 3.37 20.13
N ASN A 168 -6.77 4.56 20.56
CA ASN A 168 -5.39 5.04 20.43
C ASN A 168 -4.88 5.14 18.98
N GLY A 169 -5.76 5.49 18.03
CA GLY A 169 -5.36 5.67 16.63
C GLY A 169 -5.70 4.52 15.70
N TYR A 170 -6.46 3.53 16.18
CA TYR A 170 -6.79 2.33 15.40
C TYR A 170 -8.16 2.37 14.75
N LEU A 171 -9.07 3.20 15.25
CA LEU A 171 -10.44 3.24 14.76
C LEU A 171 -10.87 4.68 14.48
N GLY A 172 -11.34 4.96 13.27
CA GLY A 172 -12.05 6.18 12.91
C GLY A 172 -13.55 5.94 12.91
N VAL A 173 -14.30 6.73 13.67
CA VAL A 173 -15.77 6.66 13.77
C VAL A 173 -16.40 7.99 13.41
N ALA A 174 -17.65 7.99 12.98
CA ALA A 174 -18.39 9.24 12.74
C ALA A 174 -18.56 10.03 14.05
N ALA A 175 -18.15 11.30 14.06
CA ALA A 175 -18.33 12.19 15.21
C ALA A 175 -19.74 12.82 15.26
N VAL A 176 -20.42 12.85 14.11
CA VAL A 176 -21.74 13.43 13.89
C VAL A 176 -22.58 12.55 12.96
N ASP A 177 -23.88 12.75 12.94
CA ASP A 177 -24.76 12.18 11.92
C ASP A 177 -24.53 12.96 10.61
N GLY A 178 -24.33 12.27 9.48
CA GLY A 178 -24.00 12.97 8.24
C GLY A 178 -23.74 12.07 7.04
N ALA A 179 -23.26 12.68 5.96
CA ALA A 179 -22.77 12.00 4.77
C ALA A 179 -21.25 11.84 4.83
N VAL A 180 -20.79 10.64 4.48
CA VAL A 180 -19.37 10.36 4.27
C VAL A 180 -18.93 10.99 2.94
N THR A 181 -17.87 11.78 2.98
CA THR A 181 -17.25 12.42 1.80
C THR A 181 -15.72 12.31 1.87
N LYS A 182 -15.05 12.58 0.76
CA LYS A 182 -13.58 12.66 0.66
C LYS A 182 -13.16 14.10 0.35
N ILE A 183 -12.44 14.72 1.28
CA ILE A 183 -11.90 16.08 1.11
C ILE A 183 -10.39 16.01 1.33
N HIS A 184 -9.60 16.48 0.35
CA HIS A 184 -8.13 16.46 0.39
C HIS A 184 -7.53 15.09 0.79
N GLU A 185 -7.99 14.00 0.17
CA GLU A 185 -7.55 12.62 0.47
C GLU A 185 -7.88 12.12 1.89
N ARG A 186 -8.82 12.77 2.57
CA ARG A 186 -9.26 12.39 3.91
C ARG A 186 -10.75 12.07 3.93
N LEU A 187 -11.10 11.04 4.69
CA LEU A 187 -12.47 10.67 5.00
C LEU A 187 -13.06 11.66 5.99
N CYS A 188 -14.14 12.32 5.60
CA CYS A 188 -14.85 13.30 6.41
C CYS A 188 -16.33 12.91 6.54
N VAL A 189 -17.00 13.40 7.60
CA VAL A 189 -18.46 13.30 7.76
C VAL A 189 -19.04 14.69 7.87
N MET A 190 -19.94 15.04 6.94
CA MET A 190 -20.56 16.36 6.85
C MET A 190 -22.06 16.27 7.08
N GLU A 191 -22.65 17.29 7.73
CA GLU A 191 -24.10 17.40 7.84
C GLU A 191 -24.76 17.47 6.45
N ILE A 192 -26.01 17.01 6.33
CA ILE A 192 -26.74 17.02 5.05
C ILE A 192 -27.88 18.03 5.11
N PHE A 193 -27.88 19.00 4.21
CA PHE A 193 -29.01 19.90 3.99
C PHE A 193 -29.88 19.42 2.83
N HIS A 194 -31.11 18.99 3.14
CA HIS A 194 -32.03 18.48 2.14
C HIS A 194 -33.01 19.56 1.66
N VAL A 195 -33.04 19.78 0.34
CA VAL A 195 -33.98 20.66 -0.34
C VAL A 195 -35.00 19.80 -1.09
N SER A 196 -36.23 19.75 -0.59
CA SER A 196 -37.29 18.90 -1.15
C SER A 196 -37.85 19.38 -2.50
N GLY A 197 -37.44 20.56 -2.97
CA GLY A 197 -37.94 21.21 -4.19
C GLY A 197 -36.85 21.92 -4.98
N ASP A 198 -37.22 22.91 -5.77
CA ASP A 198 -36.30 23.60 -6.67
C ASP A 198 -35.51 24.70 -5.95
N VAL A 199 -34.25 24.88 -6.32
CA VAL A 199 -33.50 26.09 -5.99
C VAL A 199 -33.98 27.21 -6.90
N SER A 200 -34.79 28.11 -6.33
CA SER A 200 -35.60 29.09 -7.04
C SER A 200 -35.76 30.38 -6.22
N TYR A 201 -36.58 31.32 -6.70
CA TYR A 201 -36.89 32.56 -5.97
C TYR A 201 -37.50 32.31 -4.58
N LYS A 202 -38.07 31.12 -4.33
CA LYS A 202 -38.62 30.75 -3.02
C LYS A 202 -37.56 30.30 -2.04
N SER A 203 -36.53 29.59 -2.50
CA SER A 203 -35.46 29.06 -1.65
C SER A 203 -34.28 30.03 -1.55
N GLY A 204 -34.02 30.81 -2.61
CA GLY A 204 -32.82 31.62 -2.74
C GLY A 204 -31.57 30.78 -3.06
N ASN A 205 -30.42 31.44 -3.02
CA ASN A 205 -29.10 30.81 -3.12
C ASN A 205 -28.82 29.98 -1.86
N ILE A 206 -27.99 28.95 -2.00
CA ILE A 206 -27.57 28.07 -0.91
C ILE A 206 -26.08 28.28 -0.67
N ASP A 207 -25.71 28.53 0.57
CA ASP A 207 -24.33 28.51 1.07
C ASP A 207 -24.34 27.72 2.38
N PHE A 208 -23.89 26.47 2.31
CA PHE A 208 -24.03 25.52 3.40
C PHE A 208 -22.69 24.87 3.76
N ASN A 209 -22.39 24.84 5.06
CA ASN A 209 -21.21 24.13 5.58
C ASN A 209 -21.56 22.66 5.83
N GLY A 210 -21.69 21.91 4.74
CA GLY A 210 -21.95 20.48 4.73
C GLY A 210 -22.31 20.03 3.32
N SER A 211 -22.90 18.86 3.20
CA SER A 211 -23.40 18.33 1.92
C SER A 211 -24.83 18.83 1.64
N VAL A 212 -25.18 18.96 0.36
CA VAL A 212 -26.50 19.46 -0.09
C VAL A 212 -27.15 18.44 -1.02
N ASP A 213 -28.38 18.01 -0.69
CA ASP A 213 -29.22 17.12 -1.52
C ASP A 213 -30.44 17.88 -2.03
N ILE A 214 -30.47 18.16 -3.34
CA ILE A 214 -31.57 18.88 -3.99
C ILE A 214 -32.42 17.89 -4.79
N SER A 215 -33.70 17.79 -4.41
CA SER A 215 -34.63 16.82 -4.97
C SER A 215 -35.10 17.15 -6.39
N ARG A 216 -34.91 18.39 -6.85
CA ARG A 216 -35.38 18.88 -8.14
C ARG A 216 -34.36 19.80 -8.81
N ASP A 217 -34.81 20.87 -9.46
CA ASP A 217 -34.03 21.67 -10.38
C ASP A 217 -33.29 22.80 -9.66
N VAL A 218 -32.18 23.25 -10.24
CA VAL A 218 -31.54 24.53 -9.88
C VAL A 218 -31.79 25.50 -11.03
N LEU A 219 -32.62 26.51 -10.79
CA LEU A 219 -33.05 27.43 -11.83
C LEU A 219 -31.94 28.42 -12.23
N SER A 220 -32.13 29.05 -13.40
CA SER A 220 -31.24 30.08 -13.93
C SER A 220 -30.95 31.21 -12.96
N GLY A 221 -29.66 31.51 -12.79
CA GLY A 221 -29.17 32.65 -12.00
C GLY A 221 -29.03 32.39 -10.50
N PHE A 222 -29.24 31.16 -10.03
CA PHE A 222 -29.01 30.79 -8.64
C PHE A 222 -27.60 30.21 -8.42
N LYS A 223 -27.16 30.24 -7.16
CA LYS A 223 -25.89 29.68 -6.71
C LYS A 223 -26.10 28.68 -5.58
N VAL A 224 -25.40 27.55 -5.67
CA VAL A 224 -25.30 26.54 -4.61
C VAL A 224 -23.82 26.38 -4.25
N LYS A 225 -23.47 26.63 -2.99
CA LYS A 225 -22.14 26.43 -2.44
C LYS A 225 -22.18 25.46 -1.25
N ALA A 226 -21.29 24.48 -1.26
CA ALA A 226 -21.16 23.46 -0.22
C ALA A 226 -19.69 23.19 0.10
N THR A 227 -19.39 22.91 1.37
CA THR A 227 -18.08 22.37 1.79
C THR A 227 -18.02 20.85 1.69
N GLY A 228 -19.18 20.18 1.62
CA GLY A 228 -19.30 18.75 1.35
C GLY A 228 -19.66 18.47 -0.12
N ASP A 229 -20.38 17.38 -0.32
CA ASP A 229 -20.86 16.94 -1.63
C ASP A 229 -22.18 17.65 -2.02
N VAL A 230 -22.43 17.83 -3.32
CA VAL A 230 -23.69 18.38 -3.86
C VAL A 230 -24.32 17.38 -4.82
N VAL A 231 -25.56 16.96 -4.53
CA VAL A 231 -26.35 16.09 -5.41
C VAL A 231 -27.60 16.81 -5.85
N ILE A 232 -27.83 16.84 -7.17
CA ILE A 232 -28.98 17.49 -7.79
C ILE A 232 -29.71 16.45 -8.64
N ARG A 233 -30.95 16.12 -8.25
CA ARG A 233 -31.76 15.11 -8.93
C ARG A 233 -32.40 15.63 -10.21
N GLY A 234 -32.64 16.93 -10.28
CA GLY A 234 -33.22 17.61 -11.43
C GLY A 234 -32.17 18.20 -12.38
N VAL A 235 -32.61 19.14 -13.20
CA VAL A 235 -31.80 19.86 -14.18
C VAL A 235 -31.17 21.09 -13.52
N VAL A 236 -29.93 21.37 -13.89
CA VAL A 236 -29.29 22.66 -13.56
C VAL A 236 -29.36 23.58 -14.78
N GLU A 237 -30.03 24.71 -14.64
CA GLU A 237 -30.18 25.72 -15.70
C GLU A 237 -29.33 26.94 -15.38
N ALA A 238 -28.34 27.29 -16.21
CA ALA A 238 -27.54 28.52 -16.13
C ALA A 238 -27.27 29.04 -14.69
N ALA A 239 -26.79 28.16 -13.82
CA ALA A 239 -26.54 28.38 -12.39
C ALA A 239 -25.06 28.17 -12.04
N GLU A 240 -24.66 28.58 -10.82
CA GLU A 240 -23.32 28.34 -10.29
C GLU A 240 -23.34 27.25 -9.21
N ILE A 241 -22.64 26.14 -9.42
CA ILE A 241 -22.53 25.07 -8.41
C ILE A 241 -21.07 24.94 -7.96
N GLU A 242 -20.82 25.10 -6.67
CA GLU A 242 -19.47 25.06 -6.08
C GLU A 242 -19.46 24.08 -4.90
N ALA A 243 -18.60 23.07 -4.96
CA ALA A 243 -18.41 22.09 -3.89
C ALA A 243 -16.92 21.83 -3.66
N GLU A 244 -16.50 21.64 -2.41
CA GLU A 244 -15.15 21.11 -2.11
C GLU A 244 -15.10 19.59 -2.24
N GLY A 245 -16.23 18.92 -2.06
CA GLY A 245 -16.43 17.51 -2.36
C GLY A 245 -16.87 17.28 -3.82
N ASN A 246 -17.68 16.25 -4.02
CA ASN A 246 -18.17 15.85 -5.33
C ASN A 246 -19.44 16.61 -5.75
N ILE A 247 -19.61 16.83 -7.05
CA ILE A 247 -20.86 17.35 -7.63
C ILE A 247 -21.45 16.28 -8.54
N GLU A 248 -22.68 15.85 -8.23
CA GLU A 248 -23.44 14.91 -9.06
C GLU A 248 -24.75 15.55 -9.53
N ILE A 249 -24.99 15.53 -10.85
CA ILE A 249 -26.19 16.09 -11.48
C ILE A 249 -26.87 15.02 -12.33
N LEU A 250 -28.01 14.53 -11.86
CA LEU A 250 -28.74 13.41 -12.49
C LEU A 250 -29.60 13.86 -13.67
N GLY A 251 -30.19 15.07 -13.62
CA GLY A 251 -31.04 15.61 -14.69
C GLY A 251 -30.26 16.30 -15.83
N GLY A 252 -28.95 16.44 -15.69
CA GLY A 252 -28.07 17.11 -16.66
C GLY A 252 -27.90 18.62 -16.43
N PHE A 253 -26.91 19.20 -17.11
CA PHE A 253 -26.51 20.60 -16.97
C PHE A 253 -26.79 21.38 -18.26
N GLN A 254 -27.65 22.40 -18.18
CA GLN A 254 -28.00 23.32 -19.26
C GLN A 254 -27.37 24.69 -19.01
N GLY A 255 -26.07 24.82 -19.33
CA GLY A 255 -25.29 26.00 -18.96
C GLY A 255 -25.69 27.32 -19.65
N GLY A 256 -26.34 27.29 -20.81
CA GLY A 256 -26.81 28.50 -21.51
C GLY A 256 -25.73 29.58 -21.74
N GLY A 257 -24.45 29.20 -21.74
CA GLY A 257 -23.29 30.10 -21.85
C GLY A 257 -22.95 30.92 -20.59
N ARG A 258 -23.63 30.68 -19.46
CA ARG A 258 -23.48 31.47 -18.22
C ARG A 258 -23.32 30.65 -16.94
N GLY A 259 -23.72 29.39 -16.93
CA GLY A 259 -23.54 28.49 -15.78
C GLY A 259 -22.11 27.95 -15.69
N LYS A 260 -21.65 27.65 -14.47
CA LYS A 260 -20.35 27.04 -14.17
C LYS A 260 -20.42 26.14 -12.95
#